data_AF-A0AAF0FY77-F1
#
_entry.id   AF-A0AAF0FY77-F1
#
_cell.length_a   1.000
_cell.length_b   1.000
_cell.length_c   1.000
_cell.angle_alpha   90.00
_cell.angle_beta   90.00
_cell.angle_gamma   90.00
#
_symmetry.space_group_name_H-M   'P 1'
#
loop_
_entity.id
_entity.type
_entity.pdbx_description
1 polymer ?
#
loop_
_entity_poly.entity_id
_entity_poly.type
_entity_poly.pdbx_seq_one_letter_code
_entity_poly.pdbx_strand_id
1 'polypeptide(L)'
;MSSTRVKISYLILAVLTSIAARIASDALHVPGYYDLTGVVLAYELLPLPWALAASLLIPAILILYYKVYMIAFWIYVVVGLAYWITAKKIKYLHVSFIITPLIYAILWILLYAVMTNTLDYMPVLLRMKGFTVLIMDALFSITIVRICTEVTTRLGEKHSFSMKHITIPIIILVVVIGISYYVVLDNEWSVTQGFKDYDWLQRFHTKMDFVWLPLGEKGINNYYYPHDRFERGSKGYQVWIGMYWIQGKHDVADVGLVSQFAIWDQNFWLGVHGCPKPYTYVDVVYNITKINYKGYDAWLMEGGMISRSDVQPYEEVRLRGFFITFYDPVKDRTAIIYACATEDNIGELKDKLWEVVMSWDIG
;
A
#
# COMPACT_ATOMS: atom_id res chain seq x y z
N MET A 1 -27.07 31.66 -4.31
CA MET A 1 -26.58 30.51 -3.51
C MET A 1 -27.00 29.22 -4.22
N SER A 2 -26.06 28.29 -4.48
CA SER A 2 -26.43 26.99 -5.06
C SER A 2 -27.32 26.21 -4.09
N SER A 3 -28.31 25.49 -4.62
CA SER A 3 -29.21 24.69 -3.79
C SER A 3 -28.43 23.56 -3.09
N THR A 4 -28.87 23.15 -1.91
CA THR A 4 -28.26 22.05 -1.14
C THR A 4 -28.10 20.78 -1.98
N ARG A 5 -29.06 20.50 -2.86
CA ARG A 5 -29.01 19.34 -3.79
C ARG A 5 -27.78 19.37 -4.70
N VAL A 6 -27.39 20.53 -5.22
CA VAL A 6 -26.22 20.59 -6.11
C VAL A 6 -24.92 20.45 -5.32
N LYS A 7 -24.85 20.99 -4.09
CA LYS A 7 -23.69 20.79 -3.21
C LYS A 7 -23.48 19.31 -2.88
N ILE A 8 -24.56 18.58 -2.60
CA ILE A 8 -24.51 17.13 -2.41
C ILE A 8 -23.96 16.42 -3.65
N SER A 9 -24.36 16.84 -4.85
CA SER A 9 -23.90 16.21 -6.09
C SER A 9 -22.40 16.41 -6.33
N TYR A 10 -21.86 17.61 -6.04
CA TYR A 10 -20.42 17.85 -6.09
C TYR A 10 -19.65 17.14 -4.97
N LEU A 11 -20.26 16.97 -3.80
CA LEU A 11 -19.69 16.14 -2.73
C LEU A 11 -19.55 14.69 -3.20
N ILE A 12 -20.61 14.12 -3.80
CA ILE A 12 -20.58 12.78 -4.38
C ILE A 12 -19.53 12.69 -5.49
N LEU A 13 -19.47 13.67 -6.38
CA LEU A 13 -18.46 13.73 -7.44
C LEU A 13 -17.04 13.68 -6.87
N ALA A 14 -16.74 14.50 -5.85
CA ALA A 14 -15.45 14.52 -5.18
C ALA A 14 -15.11 13.16 -4.55
N VAL A 15 -16.06 12.58 -3.80
CA VAL A 15 -15.90 11.26 -3.18
C VAL A 15 -15.58 10.19 -4.23
N LEU A 16 -16.38 10.11 -5.29
CA LEU A 16 -16.19 9.13 -6.36
C LEU A 16 -14.88 9.37 -7.11
N THR A 17 -14.42 10.61 -7.26
CA THR A 17 -13.15 10.93 -7.92
C THR A 17 -11.96 10.34 -7.15
N SER A 18 -11.93 10.48 -5.82
CA SER A 18 -10.87 9.86 -5.00
C SER A 18 -10.91 8.34 -5.07
N ILE A 19 -12.10 7.73 -4.98
CA ILE A 19 -12.25 6.28 -5.04
C ILE A 19 -11.82 5.74 -6.41
N ALA A 20 -12.27 6.39 -7.49
CA ALA A 20 -11.90 6.03 -8.85
C ALA A 20 -10.39 6.14 -9.06
N ALA A 21 -9.77 7.26 -8.67
CA ALA A 21 -8.33 7.47 -8.80
C ALA A 21 -7.53 6.40 -8.03
N ARG A 22 -7.96 6.08 -6.80
CA ARG A 22 -7.30 5.07 -5.97
C ARG A 22 -7.33 3.67 -6.58
N ILE A 23 -8.51 3.22 -6.99
CA ILE A 23 -8.69 1.87 -7.54
C ILE A 23 -8.07 1.78 -8.95
N ALA A 24 -8.19 2.83 -9.77
CA ALA A 24 -7.59 2.87 -11.09
C ALA A 24 -6.04 2.85 -11.02
N SER A 25 -5.45 3.54 -10.03
CA SER A 25 -4.00 3.46 -9.79
C SER A 25 -3.53 2.03 -9.52
N ASP A 26 -4.31 1.26 -8.76
CA ASP A 26 -3.98 -0.12 -8.46
C ASP A 26 -4.26 -1.07 -9.64
N ALA A 27 -5.32 -0.82 -10.41
CA ALA A 27 -5.60 -1.57 -11.63
C ALA A 27 -4.51 -1.38 -12.70
N LEU A 28 -3.93 -0.17 -12.78
CA LEU A 28 -2.93 0.22 -13.79
C LEU A 28 -1.49 0.13 -13.28
N HIS A 29 -1.27 -0.32 -12.04
CA HIS A 29 0.04 -0.35 -11.38
C HIS A 29 0.80 0.98 -11.42
N VAL A 30 0.08 2.10 -11.36
CA VAL A 30 0.71 3.44 -11.35
C VAL A 30 1.30 3.70 -9.96
N PRO A 31 2.54 4.23 -9.85
CA PRO A 31 3.09 4.62 -8.56
C PRO A 31 2.22 5.65 -7.84
N GLY A 32 1.99 5.47 -6.53
CA GLY A 32 1.17 6.37 -5.72
C GLY A 32 -0.30 5.96 -5.60
N TYR A 33 -1.06 6.73 -4.83
CA TYR A 33 -2.40 6.35 -4.37
C TYR A 33 -3.50 7.22 -4.97
N TYR A 34 -3.25 8.50 -5.25
CA TYR A 34 -4.14 9.47 -5.90
C TYR A 34 -5.50 9.68 -5.24
N ASP A 35 -5.66 9.19 -4.01
CA ASP A 35 -6.85 9.36 -3.19
C ASP A 35 -7.04 10.81 -2.69
N LEU A 36 -6.03 11.67 -2.84
CA LEU A 36 -6.13 13.10 -2.55
C LEU A 36 -6.88 13.88 -3.64
N THR A 37 -7.03 13.32 -4.85
CA THR A 37 -7.64 14.00 -6.02
C THR A 37 -9.03 14.55 -5.71
N GLY A 38 -9.92 13.73 -5.14
CA GLY A 38 -11.26 14.15 -4.75
C GLY A 38 -11.30 15.13 -3.59
N VAL A 39 -10.35 15.06 -2.64
CA VAL A 39 -10.23 16.06 -1.57
C VAL A 39 -9.93 17.43 -2.15
N VAL A 40 -8.92 17.53 -3.01
CA VAL A 40 -8.57 18.81 -3.66
C VAL A 40 -9.73 19.32 -4.50
N LEU A 41 -10.41 18.44 -5.25
CA LEU A 41 -11.61 18.78 -6.02
C LEU A 41 -12.72 19.36 -5.14
N ALA A 42 -12.95 18.79 -3.96
CA ALA A 42 -13.93 19.29 -3.01
C ALA A 42 -13.60 20.73 -2.56
N TYR A 43 -12.34 21.02 -2.21
CA TYR A 43 -11.93 22.38 -1.82
C TYR A 43 -11.91 23.38 -2.97
N GLU A 44 -11.81 22.90 -4.21
CA GLU A 44 -11.95 23.75 -5.39
C GLU A 44 -13.39 24.18 -5.65
N LEU A 45 -14.35 23.26 -5.49
CA LEU A 45 -15.73 23.42 -5.96
C LEU A 45 -16.75 23.74 -4.86
N LEU A 46 -16.46 23.39 -3.61
CA LEU A 46 -17.42 23.47 -2.50
C LEU A 46 -17.02 24.52 -1.45
N PRO A 47 -18.01 25.14 -0.77
CA PRO A 47 -17.73 25.89 0.45
C PRO A 47 -17.08 25.02 1.52
N LEU A 48 -16.27 25.65 2.39
CA LEU A 48 -15.44 24.96 3.39
C LEU A 48 -16.17 23.86 4.20
N PRO A 49 -17.39 24.06 4.74
CA PRO A 49 -18.07 22.99 5.50
C PRO A 49 -18.33 21.72 4.67
N TRP A 50 -18.64 21.86 3.39
CA TRP A 50 -18.90 20.74 2.48
C TRP A 50 -17.59 20.09 2.00
N ALA A 51 -16.53 20.88 1.81
CA ALA A 51 -15.20 20.35 1.51
C ALA A 51 -14.65 19.53 2.68
N LEU A 52 -14.82 20.01 3.93
CA LEU A 52 -14.47 19.26 5.13
C LEU A 52 -15.25 17.95 5.26
N ALA A 53 -16.55 17.96 4.94
CA ALA A 53 -17.34 16.74 4.89
C ALA A 53 -16.77 15.74 3.88
N ALA A 54 -16.32 16.20 2.70
CA ALA A 54 -15.66 15.35 1.72
C ALA A 54 -14.36 14.73 2.26
N SER A 55 -13.51 15.53 2.89
CA SER A 55 -12.24 15.07 3.49
C SER A 55 -12.41 14.02 4.58
N LEU A 56 -13.58 13.96 5.22
CA LEU A 56 -13.92 12.92 6.20
C LEU A 56 -14.55 11.69 5.51
N LEU A 57 -15.46 11.91 4.57
CA LEU A 57 -16.18 10.83 3.88
C LEU A 57 -15.28 9.99 2.96
N ILE A 58 -14.32 10.63 2.27
CA ILE A 58 -13.38 9.93 1.38
C ILE A 58 -12.61 8.83 2.10
N PRO A 59 -11.80 9.12 3.14
CA PRO A 59 -11.10 8.07 3.87
C PRO A 59 -12.07 7.10 4.55
N ALA A 60 -13.22 7.56 5.05
CA ALA A 60 -14.20 6.69 5.67
C ALA A 60 -14.75 5.60 4.72
N ILE A 61 -15.02 5.96 3.46
CA ILE A 61 -15.46 4.98 2.45
C ILE A 61 -14.28 4.09 2.01
N LEU A 62 -13.09 4.68 1.87
CA LEU A 62 -11.89 3.92 1.50
C LEU A 62 -11.47 2.88 2.55
N ILE A 63 -11.95 2.94 3.80
CA ILE A 63 -11.76 1.86 4.81
C ILE A 63 -12.23 0.51 4.27
N LEU A 64 -13.32 0.49 3.48
CA LEU A 64 -13.85 -0.73 2.87
C LEU A 64 -12.87 -1.35 1.86
N TYR A 65 -12.01 -0.52 1.27
CA TYR A 65 -10.98 -0.94 0.32
C TYR A 65 -9.66 -1.26 1.01
N TYR A 66 -9.24 -0.44 2.00
CA TYR A 66 -8.01 -0.65 2.75
C TYR A 66 -8.10 -0.11 4.18
N LYS A 67 -7.86 -0.97 5.17
CA LYS A 67 -8.09 -0.64 6.59
C LYS A 67 -7.20 0.48 7.15
N VAL A 68 -6.07 0.79 6.51
CA VAL A 68 -5.17 1.88 6.98
C VAL A 68 -5.90 3.23 7.10
N TYR A 69 -6.93 3.46 6.29
CA TYR A 69 -7.68 4.72 6.35
C TYR A 69 -8.41 4.93 7.68
N MET A 70 -8.63 3.89 8.49
CA MET A 70 -9.23 3.99 9.83
C MET A 70 -8.42 4.91 10.75
N ILE A 71 -7.09 4.84 10.63
CA ILE A 71 -6.15 5.61 11.46
C ILE A 71 -5.59 6.83 10.73
N ALA A 72 -5.66 6.85 9.39
CA ALA A 72 -5.15 7.93 8.55
C ALA A 72 -6.20 9.01 8.21
N PHE A 73 -7.47 8.86 8.62
CA PHE A 73 -8.56 9.76 8.20
C PHE A 73 -8.26 11.25 8.45
N TRP A 74 -7.57 11.56 9.54
CA TRP A 74 -7.22 12.94 9.91
C TRP A 74 -6.22 13.59 8.94
N ILE A 75 -5.39 12.81 8.24
CA ILE A 75 -4.41 13.31 7.26
C ILE A 75 -5.12 14.10 6.16
N TYR A 76 -6.23 13.56 5.64
CA TYR A 76 -7.02 14.18 4.57
C TYR A 76 -7.64 15.51 4.99
N VAL A 77 -8.06 15.63 6.25
CA VAL A 77 -8.58 16.88 6.80
C VAL A 77 -7.47 17.94 6.89
N VAL A 78 -6.30 17.57 7.43
CA VAL A 78 -5.16 18.48 7.59
C VAL A 78 -4.64 18.95 6.23
N VAL A 79 -4.44 18.02 5.29
CA VAL A 79 -3.93 18.33 3.94
C VAL A 79 -4.94 19.17 3.16
N GLY A 80 -6.23 18.85 3.24
CA GLY A 80 -7.29 19.63 2.64
C GLY A 80 -7.37 21.07 3.18
N LEU A 81 -7.24 21.25 4.49
CA LEU A 81 -7.17 22.57 5.13
C LEU A 81 -5.92 23.34 4.69
N ALA A 82 -4.75 22.69 4.64
CA ALA A 82 -3.52 23.31 4.16
C ALA A 82 -3.67 23.80 2.72
N TYR A 83 -4.26 22.98 1.85
CA TYR A 83 -4.59 23.37 0.48
C TYR A 83 -5.55 24.57 0.44
N TRP A 84 -6.65 24.53 1.18
CA TRP A 84 -7.62 25.63 1.23
C TRP A 84 -7.02 26.95 1.71
N ILE A 85 -6.21 26.90 2.78
CA ILE A 85 -5.54 28.09 3.31
C ILE A 85 -4.65 28.70 2.24
N THR A 86 -3.76 27.91 1.67
CA THR A 86 -2.75 28.41 0.72
C THR A 86 -3.36 28.82 -0.62
N ALA A 87 -4.20 27.97 -1.22
CA ALA A 87 -4.75 28.18 -2.56
C ALA A 87 -5.99 29.10 -2.61
N LYS A 88 -6.85 29.10 -1.58
CA LYS A 88 -8.14 29.83 -1.61
C LYS A 88 -8.18 31.03 -0.67
N LYS A 89 -7.70 30.88 0.56
CA LYS A 89 -7.75 31.97 1.57
C LYS A 89 -6.68 33.02 1.30
N ILE A 90 -5.43 32.59 1.20
CA ILE A 90 -4.28 33.49 0.97
C ILE A 90 -4.07 33.73 -0.54
N LYS A 91 -4.58 32.84 -1.40
CA LYS A 91 -4.51 32.91 -2.88
C LYS A 91 -3.10 32.80 -3.46
N TYR A 92 -2.20 32.09 -2.78
CA TYR A 92 -0.87 31.77 -3.27
C TYR A 92 -0.84 30.34 -3.80
N LEU A 93 -1.28 30.17 -5.05
CA LEU A 93 -1.36 28.86 -5.68
C LEU A 93 -0.01 28.15 -5.71
N HIS A 94 1.07 28.84 -6.10
CA HIS A 94 2.41 28.25 -6.13
C HIS A 94 2.86 27.71 -4.77
N VAL A 95 2.48 28.38 -3.67
CA VAL A 95 2.77 27.90 -2.32
C VAL A 95 2.00 26.62 -2.02
N SER A 96 0.74 26.49 -2.47
CA SER A 96 -0.04 25.25 -2.29
C SER A 96 0.59 24.04 -3.01
N PHE A 97 1.19 24.25 -4.19
CA PHE A 97 1.92 23.21 -4.92
C PHE A 97 3.19 22.72 -4.19
N ILE A 98 3.67 23.46 -3.20
CA ILE A 98 4.85 23.05 -2.41
C ILE A 98 4.42 22.51 -1.06
N ILE A 99 3.59 23.28 -0.34
CA ILE A 99 3.23 23.01 1.04
C ILE A 99 2.27 21.82 1.16
N THR A 100 1.27 21.71 0.29
CA THR A 100 0.27 20.63 0.38
C THR A 100 0.91 19.25 0.14
N PRO A 101 1.72 19.03 -0.92
CA PRO A 101 2.43 17.75 -1.10
C PRO A 101 3.41 17.43 0.02
N LEU A 102 4.15 18.43 0.51
CA LEU A 102 5.10 18.23 1.61
C LEU A 102 4.39 17.80 2.90
N ILE A 103 3.29 18.47 3.26
CA ILE A 103 2.48 18.09 4.42
C ILE A 103 1.92 16.67 4.21
N TYR A 104 1.34 16.37 3.05
CA TYR A 104 0.80 15.03 2.76
C TYR A 104 1.86 13.93 2.96
N ALA A 105 3.04 14.11 2.38
CA ALA A 105 4.12 13.14 2.51
C ALA A 105 4.65 13.01 3.95
N ILE A 106 4.86 14.14 4.64
CA ILE A 106 5.34 14.13 6.03
C ILE A 106 4.34 13.44 6.95
N LEU A 107 3.03 13.70 6.81
CA LEU A 107 2.02 13.11 7.69
C LEU A 107 1.91 11.60 7.52
N TRP A 108 2.00 11.09 6.29
CA TRP A 108 2.02 9.64 6.03
C TRP A 108 3.28 8.97 6.59
N ILE A 109 4.45 9.56 6.39
CA ILE A 109 5.71 9.04 6.94
C ILE A 109 5.73 9.13 8.48
N LEU A 110 5.16 10.20 9.06
CA LEU A 110 5.00 10.33 10.50
C LEU A 110 4.08 9.23 11.05
N LEU A 111 2.93 9.00 10.40
CA LEU A 111 2.01 7.92 10.79
C LEU A 111 2.72 6.56 10.73
N TYR A 112 3.45 6.29 9.65
CA TYR A 112 4.27 5.08 9.51
C TYR A 112 5.24 4.93 10.68
N ALA A 113 6.07 5.95 10.91
CA ALA A 113 7.10 5.91 11.94
C ALA A 113 6.56 5.78 13.38
N VAL A 114 5.39 6.37 13.66
CA VAL A 114 4.70 6.19 14.95
C VAL A 114 4.22 4.76 15.10
N MET A 115 3.57 4.20 14.08
CA MET A 115 3.05 2.83 14.13
C MET A 115 4.13 1.76 14.27
N THR A 116 5.29 2.00 13.67
CA THR A 116 6.39 1.03 13.67
C THR A 116 7.40 1.27 14.78
N ASN A 117 7.20 2.25 15.66
CA ASN A 117 8.19 2.66 16.67
C ASN A 117 9.56 3.02 16.06
N THR A 118 9.57 3.70 14.91
CA THR A 118 10.77 4.09 14.16
C THR A 118 10.90 5.61 13.96
N LEU A 119 10.40 6.42 14.88
CA LEU A 119 10.54 7.90 14.82
C LEU A 119 12.01 8.35 14.73
N ASP A 120 12.93 7.64 15.36
CA ASP A 120 14.37 7.93 15.28
C ASP A 120 14.93 7.77 13.85
N TYR A 121 14.23 7.03 12.98
CA TYR A 121 14.62 6.78 11.59
C TYR A 121 13.97 7.75 10.59
N MET A 122 13.27 8.80 11.06
CA MET A 122 12.65 9.80 10.18
C MET A 122 13.59 10.36 9.09
N PRO A 123 14.87 10.71 9.37
CA PRO A 123 15.78 11.18 8.33
C PRO A 123 16.03 10.16 7.21
N VAL A 124 15.98 8.87 7.53
CA VAL A 124 16.11 7.79 6.53
C VAL A 124 14.82 7.72 5.73
N LEU A 125 13.66 7.63 6.38
CA LEU A 125 12.35 7.52 5.73
C LEU A 125 12.08 8.67 4.73
N LEU A 126 12.48 9.90 5.07
CA LEU A 126 12.35 11.08 4.21
C LEU A 126 13.23 11.02 2.94
N ARG A 127 14.25 10.17 2.91
CA ARG A 127 15.15 9.97 1.74
C ARG A 127 14.75 8.77 0.89
N MET A 128 13.75 8.00 1.31
CA MET A 128 13.34 6.81 0.60
C MET A 128 12.38 7.13 -0.55
N LYS A 129 12.30 6.19 -1.51
CA LYS A 129 11.44 6.28 -2.70
C LYS A 129 9.99 6.60 -2.31
N GLY A 130 9.47 6.01 -1.24
CA GLY A 130 8.14 6.26 -0.70
C GLY A 130 7.79 7.73 -0.49
N PHE A 131 8.71 8.49 0.10
CA PHE A 131 8.50 9.92 0.36
C PHE A 131 8.36 10.71 -0.95
N THR A 132 9.21 10.41 -1.95
CA THR A 132 9.11 11.02 -3.27
C THR A 132 7.81 10.64 -3.98
N VAL A 133 7.39 9.37 -3.91
CA VAL A 133 6.12 8.91 -4.48
C VAL A 133 4.94 9.67 -3.86
N LEU A 134 4.91 9.87 -2.54
CA LEU A 134 3.85 10.64 -1.87
C LEU A 134 3.83 12.12 -2.29
N ILE A 135 4.99 12.74 -2.49
CA ILE A 135 5.06 14.12 -3.00
C ILE A 135 4.47 14.18 -4.42
N MET A 136 4.89 13.26 -5.29
CA MET A 136 4.41 13.23 -6.68
C MET A 136 2.91 12.94 -6.74
N ASP A 137 2.42 12.01 -5.91
CA ASP A 137 1.00 11.68 -5.79
C ASP A 137 0.14 12.93 -5.50
N ALA A 138 0.51 13.68 -4.45
CA ALA A 138 -0.21 14.91 -4.11
C ALA A 138 -0.06 16.00 -5.18
N LEU A 139 1.12 16.16 -5.78
CA LEU A 139 1.35 17.11 -6.87
C LEU A 139 0.49 16.81 -8.09
N PHE A 140 0.43 15.56 -8.53
CA PHE A 140 -0.40 15.13 -9.65
C PHE A 140 -1.88 15.31 -9.35
N SER A 141 -2.32 14.92 -8.14
CA SER A 141 -3.69 15.13 -7.66
C SER A 141 -4.10 16.60 -7.76
N ILE A 142 -3.26 17.53 -7.28
CA ILE A 142 -3.52 18.98 -7.38
C ILE A 142 -3.52 19.44 -8.84
N THR A 143 -2.52 19.03 -9.61
CA THR A 143 -2.34 19.45 -11.01
C THR A 143 -3.55 19.07 -11.87
N ILE A 144 -3.98 17.81 -11.80
CA ILE A 144 -5.12 17.29 -12.58
C ILE A 144 -6.39 18.06 -12.22
N VAL A 145 -6.68 18.22 -10.92
CA VAL A 145 -7.86 18.97 -10.49
C VAL A 145 -7.81 20.40 -11.01
N ARG A 146 -6.66 21.07 -10.94
CA ARG A 146 -6.53 22.45 -11.39
C ARG A 146 -6.71 22.60 -12.90
N ILE A 147 -6.11 21.73 -13.70
CA ILE A 147 -6.32 21.71 -15.15
C ILE A 147 -7.81 21.51 -15.46
N CYS A 148 -8.46 20.52 -14.84
CA CYS A 148 -9.89 20.26 -15.06
C CYS A 148 -10.75 21.47 -14.69
N THR A 149 -10.53 22.06 -13.51
CA THR A 149 -11.31 23.23 -13.06
C THR A 149 -11.08 24.48 -13.93
N GLU A 150 -9.84 24.74 -14.38
CA GLU A 150 -9.52 25.87 -15.24
C GLU A 150 -10.13 25.71 -16.65
N VAL A 151 -10.04 24.51 -17.24
CA VAL A 151 -10.63 24.21 -18.55
C VAL A 151 -12.15 24.42 -18.51
N THR A 152 -12.83 23.88 -17.49
CA THR A 152 -14.28 24.09 -17.34
C THR A 152 -14.64 25.57 -17.20
N THR A 153 -13.83 26.34 -16.47
CA THR A 153 -14.06 27.79 -16.28
C THR A 153 -13.86 28.57 -17.59
N ARG A 154 -12.85 28.22 -18.39
CA ARG A 154 -12.54 28.90 -19.67
C ARG A 154 -13.55 28.60 -20.77
N LEU A 155 -14.17 27.41 -20.76
CA LEU A 155 -15.19 27.02 -21.74
C LEU A 155 -16.54 27.75 -21.54
N GLY A 156 -16.59 28.77 -20.68
CA GLY A 156 -17.78 29.60 -20.48
C GLY A 156 -18.84 28.95 -19.59
N GLU A 157 -18.60 27.74 -19.08
CA GLU A 157 -19.37 27.14 -17.99
C GLU A 157 -18.99 27.83 -16.68
N LYS A 158 -19.36 29.12 -16.53
CA LYS A 158 -19.26 29.87 -15.29
C LYS A 158 -20.05 29.16 -14.21
N HIS A 159 -19.43 28.22 -13.46
CA HIS A 159 -19.92 27.42 -12.34
C HIS A 159 -21.42 27.54 -12.01
N SER A 160 -22.29 27.39 -13.00
CA SER A 160 -23.72 27.43 -12.79
C SER A 160 -24.02 26.00 -12.45
N PHE A 161 -23.92 25.71 -11.15
CA PHE A 161 -24.30 24.49 -10.44
C PHE A 161 -25.55 23.84 -11.07
N SER A 162 -25.37 23.15 -12.19
CA SER A 162 -26.45 22.61 -13.02
C SER A 162 -26.26 21.11 -13.04
N MET A 163 -27.26 20.41 -12.50
CA MET A 163 -27.26 18.96 -12.33
C MET A 163 -26.91 18.22 -13.62
N LYS A 164 -27.31 18.74 -14.78
CA LYS A 164 -27.09 18.12 -16.10
C LYS A 164 -25.60 17.89 -16.42
N HIS A 165 -24.70 18.76 -15.94
CA HIS A 165 -23.27 18.67 -16.23
C HIS A 165 -22.51 17.76 -15.24
N ILE A 166 -23.14 17.39 -14.11
CA ILE A 166 -22.50 16.58 -13.05
C ILE A 166 -22.89 15.10 -13.17
N THR A 167 -24.09 14.81 -13.68
CA THR A 167 -24.59 13.44 -13.81
C THR A 167 -23.70 12.58 -14.70
N ILE A 168 -23.24 13.11 -15.85
CA ILE A 168 -22.38 12.35 -16.78
C ILE A 168 -21.04 11.98 -16.13
N PRO A 169 -20.27 12.93 -15.54
CA PRO A 169 -19.05 12.59 -14.79
C PRO A 169 -19.27 11.56 -13.68
N ILE A 170 -20.36 11.66 -12.91
CA ILE A 170 -20.69 10.68 -11.87
C ILE A 170 -20.86 9.28 -12.47
N ILE A 171 -21.61 9.15 -13.56
CA ILE A 171 -21.82 7.85 -14.24
C ILE A 171 -20.47 7.30 -14.73
N ILE A 172 -19.65 8.14 -15.36
CA ILE A 172 -18.31 7.73 -15.84
C ILE A 172 -17.47 7.24 -14.67
N LEU A 173 -17.43 7.96 -13.54
CA LEU A 173 -16.66 7.55 -12.36
C LEU A 173 -17.14 6.22 -11.79
N VAL A 174 -18.45 5.97 -11.74
CA VAL A 174 -19.00 4.68 -11.29
C VAL A 174 -18.55 3.54 -12.22
N VAL A 175 -18.57 3.77 -13.54
CA VAL A 175 -18.07 2.79 -14.52
C VAL A 175 -16.57 2.54 -14.35
N VAL A 176 -15.77 3.60 -14.20
CA VAL A 176 -14.32 3.50 -13.97
C VAL A 176 -14.02 2.72 -12.69
N ILE A 177 -14.75 2.99 -11.59
CA ILE A 177 -14.63 2.23 -10.34
C ILE A 177 -14.96 0.75 -10.59
N GLY A 178 -16.08 0.45 -11.25
CA GLY A 178 -16.49 -0.94 -11.52
C GLY A 178 -15.47 -1.72 -12.33
N ILE A 179 -14.99 -1.15 -13.44
CA ILE A 179 -13.98 -1.79 -14.30
C ILE A 179 -12.65 -1.94 -13.55
N SER A 180 -12.17 -0.88 -12.91
CA SER A 180 -10.88 -0.91 -12.19
C SER A 180 -10.92 -1.88 -11.03
N TYR A 181 -12.05 -1.96 -10.30
CA TYR A 181 -12.22 -2.89 -9.20
C TYR A 181 -12.20 -4.34 -9.68
N TYR A 182 -12.84 -4.64 -10.80
CA TYR A 182 -12.76 -5.98 -11.42
C TYR A 182 -11.32 -6.35 -11.77
N VAL A 183 -10.57 -5.43 -12.40
CA VAL A 183 -9.13 -5.65 -12.72
C VAL A 183 -8.31 -5.86 -11.45
N VAL A 184 -8.55 -5.08 -10.38
CA VAL A 184 -7.88 -5.27 -9.08
C VAL A 184 -8.22 -6.63 -8.46
N LEU A 185 -9.49 -7.06 -8.50
CA LEU A 185 -9.87 -8.39 -8.02
C LEU A 185 -9.15 -9.49 -8.77
N ASP A 186 -9.06 -9.35 -10.09
CA ASP A 186 -8.39 -10.33 -10.95
C ASP A 186 -6.86 -10.32 -10.78
N ASN A 187 -6.22 -9.17 -10.62
CA ASN A 187 -4.76 -9.06 -10.53
C ASN A 187 -4.20 -9.21 -9.11
N GLU A 188 -4.94 -8.78 -8.08
CA GLU A 188 -4.50 -8.87 -6.68
C GLU A 188 -5.09 -10.08 -5.99
N TRP A 189 -6.41 -10.31 -6.11
CA TRP A 189 -7.10 -11.21 -5.20
C TRP A 189 -7.36 -12.61 -5.77
N SER A 190 -7.30 -12.81 -7.09
CA SER A 190 -7.49 -14.13 -7.70
C SER A 190 -6.45 -15.15 -7.21
N VAL A 191 -5.21 -14.71 -7.01
CA VAL A 191 -4.09 -15.56 -6.54
C VAL A 191 -4.36 -16.19 -5.17
N THR A 192 -5.23 -15.57 -4.35
CA THR A 192 -5.57 -16.07 -3.00
C THR A 192 -6.25 -17.44 -3.02
N GLN A 193 -6.90 -17.79 -4.14
CA GLN A 193 -7.58 -19.09 -4.31
C GLN A 193 -6.58 -20.24 -4.46
N GLY A 194 -5.35 -19.96 -4.91
CA GLY A 194 -4.28 -20.94 -5.04
C GLY A 194 -3.68 -21.40 -3.70
N PHE A 195 -4.00 -20.72 -2.60
CA PHE A 195 -3.48 -21.00 -1.28
C PHE A 195 -4.38 -22.00 -0.54
N LYS A 196 -3.81 -23.14 -0.12
CA LYS A 196 -4.52 -24.20 0.61
C LYS A 196 -4.54 -23.94 2.12
N ASP A 197 -5.53 -24.48 2.82
CA ASP A 197 -5.56 -24.47 4.28
C ASP A 197 -4.80 -25.68 4.84
N TYR A 198 -4.18 -25.53 6.02
CA TYR A 198 -3.47 -26.59 6.72
C TYR A 198 -3.81 -26.56 8.20
N ASP A 199 -3.95 -27.73 8.83
CA ASP A 199 -4.35 -27.86 10.24
C ASP A 199 -3.36 -27.24 11.24
N TRP A 200 -2.11 -26.97 10.81
CA TRP A 200 -1.07 -26.41 11.66
C TRP A 200 -0.74 -24.94 11.34
N LEU A 201 -1.37 -24.35 10.32
CA LEU A 201 -1.08 -22.99 9.84
C LEU A 201 -2.33 -22.11 9.85
N GLN A 202 -2.16 -20.86 10.27
CA GLN A 202 -3.16 -19.81 10.09
C GLN A 202 -2.85 -19.04 8.82
N ARG A 203 -3.85 -18.88 7.94
CA ARG A 203 -3.74 -18.17 6.66
C ARG A 203 -4.20 -16.71 6.76
N PHE A 204 -3.45 -15.83 6.12
CA PHE A 204 -3.73 -14.39 6.06
C PHE A 204 -3.52 -13.84 4.65
N HIS A 205 -4.34 -12.85 4.30
CA HIS A 205 -4.23 -12.10 3.05
C HIS A 205 -4.34 -10.61 3.36
N THR A 206 -3.27 -9.85 3.10
CA THR A 206 -3.18 -8.46 3.54
C THR A 206 -2.66 -7.57 2.44
N LYS A 207 -3.29 -6.40 2.26
CA LYS A 207 -2.77 -5.35 1.38
C LYS A 207 -1.59 -4.64 2.05
N MET A 208 -0.48 -4.54 1.33
CA MET A 208 0.83 -4.19 1.89
C MET A 208 1.28 -2.77 1.57
N ASP A 209 0.47 -1.99 0.85
CA ASP A 209 0.79 -0.62 0.43
C ASP A 209 1.35 0.26 1.56
N PHE A 210 0.77 0.21 2.76
CA PHE A 210 1.29 0.95 3.90
C PHE A 210 2.56 0.34 4.50
N VAL A 211 2.68 -0.99 4.49
CA VAL A 211 3.89 -1.70 4.94
C VAL A 211 5.08 -1.38 4.04
N TRP A 212 4.86 -1.36 2.73
CA TRP A 212 5.85 -1.04 1.72
C TRP A 212 5.87 0.44 1.33
N LEU A 213 5.21 1.29 2.13
CA LEU A 213 5.20 2.74 1.93
C LEU A 213 6.62 3.30 1.78
N PRO A 214 7.63 2.92 2.60
CA PRO A 214 8.98 3.46 2.43
C PRO A 214 9.61 3.08 1.08
N LEU A 215 9.28 1.91 0.54
CA LEU A 215 9.73 1.46 -0.78
C LEU A 215 8.98 2.17 -1.92
N GLY A 216 7.83 2.78 -1.64
CA GLY A 216 6.95 3.34 -2.66
C GLY A 216 6.34 2.26 -3.56
N GLU A 217 6.16 1.06 -3.01
CA GLU A 217 5.63 -0.12 -3.69
C GLU A 217 4.24 -0.47 -3.17
N LYS A 218 3.50 -1.24 -3.96
CA LYS A 218 2.12 -1.66 -3.67
C LYS A 218 1.94 -3.14 -3.95
N GLY A 219 0.94 -3.73 -3.32
CA GLY A 219 0.54 -5.11 -3.57
C GLY A 219 -0.01 -5.80 -2.34
N ILE A 220 0.07 -7.12 -2.33
CA ILE A 220 -0.48 -7.93 -1.25
C ILE A 220 0.55 -8.95 -0.74
N ASN A 221 0.35 -9.40 0.48
CA ASN A 221 1.06 -10.54 1.04
C ASN A 221 0.05 -11.64 1.38
N ASN A 222 0.32 -12.84 0.87
CA ASN A 222 -0.42 -14.05 1.15
C ASN A 222 0.48 -14.94 2.00
N TYR A 223 0.19 -15.07 3.28
CA TYR A 223 1.12 -15.70 4.20
C TYR A 223 0.41 -16.55 5.23
N TYR A 224 1.23 -17.38 5.87
CA TYR A 224 0.86 -18.19 6.99
C TYR A 224 1.89 -18.08 8.09
N TYR A 225 1.42 -18.47 9.27
CA TYR A 225 2.30 -18.89 10.33
C TYR A 225 1.66 -20.01 11.18
N PRO A 226 2.48 -20.78 11.90
CA PRO A 226 1.99 -21.82 12.80
C PRO A 226 1.16 -21.30 13.98
N HIS A 227 0.23 -22.10 14.48
CA HIS A 227 -0.58 -21.75 15.67
C HIS A 227 0.28 -21.40 16.90
N ASP A 228 1.44 -22.04 17.01
CA ASP A 228 2.43 -21.91 18.09
C ASP A 228 3.54 -20.90 17.77
N ARG A 229 3.40 -20.02 16.75
CA ARG A 229 4.44 -19.06 16.33
C ARG A 229 4.95 -18.14 17.44
N PHE A 230 4.09 -17.81 18.40
CA PHE A 230 4.42 -16.91 19.51
C PHE A 230 4.96 -17.64 20.75
N GLU A 231 5.14 -18.96 20.68
CA GLU A 231 5.61 -19.78 21.80
C GLU A 231 7.11 -20.09 21.66
N ARG A 232 7.96 -19.43 22.46
CA ARG A 232 9.44 -19.51 22.36
C ARG A 232 10.03 -20.93 22.36
N GLY A 233 9.37 -21.88 23.02
CA GLY A 233 9.83 -23.28 23.09
C GLY A 233 9.25 -24.19 22.00
N SER A 234 8.41 -23.67 21.12
CA SER A 234 7.74 -24.46 20.09
C SER A 234 8.56 -24.53 18.80
N LYS A 235 8.24 -25.52 17.96
CA LYS A 235 8.87 -25.61 16.64
C LYS A 235 8.37 -24.49 15.71
N GLY A 236 7.14 -24.03 15.90
CA GLY A 236 6.56 -22.94 15.12
C GLY A 236 7.13 -21.56 15.44
N TYR A 237 7.93 -21.40 16.51
CA TYR A 237 8.44 -20.11 16.94
C TYR A 237 9.12 -19.33 15.81
N GLN A 238 8.63 -18.11 15.55
CA GLN A 238 9.12 -17.22 14.48
C GLN A 238 9.11 -17.81 13.06
N VAL A 239 8.33 -18.87 12.81
CA VAL A 239 8.18 -19.43 11.47
C VAL A 239 7.30 -18.51 10.61
N TRP A 240 7.72 -18.32 9.37
CA TRP A 240 6.99 -17.56 8.37
C TRP A 240 6.99 -18.31 7.05
N ILE A 241 5.86 -18.28 6.36
CA ILE A 241 5.75 -18.77 5.00
C ILE A 241 4.76 -17.91 4.24
N GLY A 242 5.10 -17.46 3.04
CA GLY A 242 4.19 -16.62 2.30
C GLY A 242 4.72 -16.22 0.94
N MET A 243 3.99 -15.29 0.34
CA MET A 243 4.30 -14.74 -0.97
C MET A 243 3.94 -13.27 -1.01
N TYR A 244 4.94 -12.44 -1.25
CA TYR A 244 4.74 -11.07 -1.68
C TYR A 244 4.30 -11.07 -3.15
N TRP A 245 3.21 -10.38 -3.45
CA TRP A 245 2.63 -10.24 -4.77
C TRP A 245 2.61 -8.76 -5.17
N ILE A 246 3.74 -8.32 -5.72
CA ILE A 246 4.12 -6.91 -5.88
C ILE A 246 3.65 -6.40 -7.24
N GLN A 247 3.09 -5.19 -7.28
CA GLN A 247 2.68 -4.51 -8.51
C GLN A 247 3.86 -4.32 -9.47
N GLY A 248 3.67 -4.72 -10.72
CA GLY A 248 4.62 -4.48 -11.81
C GLY A 248 5.78 -5.47 -11.90
N LYS A 249 6.56 -5.30 -12.97
CA LYS A 249 7.77 -6.07 -13.24
C LYS A 249 8.98 -5.54 -12.49
N HIS A 250 9.60 -6.41 -11.72
CA HIS A 250 10.91 -6.19 -11.11
C HIS A 250 11.91 -7.25 -11.56
N ASP A 251 13.21 -7.00 -11.32
CA ASP A 251 14.22 -8.01 -11.58
C ASP A 251 14.15 -9.13 -10.53
N VAL A 252 13.69 -10.29 -10.96
CA VAL A 252 13.54 -11.48 -10.10
C VAL A 252 14.88 -12.04 -9.62
N ALA A 253 16.00 -11.67 -10.25
CA ALA A 253 17.33 -12.04 -9.79
C ALA A 253 17.92 -11.07 -8.74
N ASP A 254 17.29 -9.91 -8.52
CA ASP A 254 17.82 -8.87 -7.65
C ASP A 254 17.64 -9.22 -6.17
N VAL A 255 18.70 -9.81 -5.59
CA VAL A 255 18.79 -10.11 -4.16
C VAL A 255 18.58 -8.87 -3.29
N GLY A 256 19.03 -7.70 -3.74
CA GLY A 256 18.88 -6.44 -3.01
C GLY A 256 17.42 -6.04 -2.87
N LEU A 257 16.63 -6.21 -3.94
CA LEU A 257 15.19 -5.98 -3.91
C LEU A 257 14.48 -6.95 -2.96
N VAL A 258 14.76 -8.25 -3.08
CA VAL A 258 14.18 -9.29 -2.20
C VAL A 258 14.47 -8.99 -0.73
N SER A 259 15.72 -8.60 -0.44
CA SER A 259 16.18 -8.22 0.89
C SER A 259 15.40 -7.02 1.44
N GLN A 260 15.13 -6.01 0.61
CA GLN A 260 14.38 -4.82 1.03
C GLN A 260 12.96 -5.18 1.46
N PHE A 261 12.23 -5.98 0.67
CA PHE A 261 10.87 -6.40 1.02
C PHE A 261 10.85 -7.18 2.34
N ALA A 262 11.75 -8.15 2.51
CA ALA A 262 11.83 -8.93 3.75
C ALA A 262 12.17 -8.06 4.97
N ILE A 263 13.15 -7.16 4.85
CA ILE A 263 13.56 -6.27 5.96
C ILE A 263 12.42 -5.35 6.37
N TRP A 264 11.76 -4.69 5.41
CA TRP A 264 10.73 -3.71 5.72
C TRP A 264 9.44 -4.35 6.24
N ASP A 265 9.05 -5.50 5.71
CA ASP A 265 7.93 -6.28 6.23
C ASP A 265 8.19 -6.73 7.67
N GLN A 266 9.35 -7.35 7.93
CA GLN A 266 9.71 -7.81 9.28
C GLN A 266 9.81 -6.64 10.27
N ASN A 267 10.42 -5.52 9.89
CA ASN A 267 10.51 -4.34 10.77
C ASN A 267 9.14 -3.72 11.05
N PHE A 268 8.26 -3.67 10.05
CA PHE A 268 6.88 -3.21 10.25
C PHE A 268 6.16 -4.11 11.24
N TRP A 269 6.24 -5.43 11.02
CA TRP A 269 5.63 -6.44 11.88
C TRP A 269 6.10 -6.33 13.33
N LEU A 270 7.41 -6.23 13.56
CA LEU A 270 7.99 -6.04 14.88
C LEU A 270 7.48 -4.74 15.54
N GLY A 271 7.46 -3.65 14.79
CA GLY A 271 7.02 -2.36 15.26
C GLY A 271 5.58 -2.38 15.77
N VAL A 272 4.66 -2.96 14.99
CA VAL A 272 3.23 -3.05 15.37
C VAL A 272 2.97 -4.05 16.51
N HIS A 273 3.88 -5.02 16.74
CA HIS A 273 3.86 -5.91 17.90
C HIS A 273 4.57 -5.33 19.13
N GLY A 274 4.94 -4.05 19.09
CA GLY A 274 5.47 -3.34 20.25
C GLY A 274 6.95 -3.59 20.54
N CYS A 275 7.71 -4.16 19.59
CA CYS A 275 9.15 -4.26 19.71
C CYS A 275 9.77 -2.85 19.70
N PRO A 276 10.50 -2.44 20.74
CA PRO A 276 11.18 -1.15 20.74
C PRO A 276 12.38 -1.21 19.79
N LYS A 277 12.50 -0.22 18.90
CA LYS A 277 13.60 -0.12 17.92
C LYS A 277 13.74 -1.39 17.08
N PRO A 278 12.72 -1.72 16.26
CA PRO A 278 12.79 -2.91 15.40
C PRO A 278 14.01 -2.80 14.48
N TYR A 279 14.68 -3.94 14.28
CA TYR A 279 15.75 -4.06 13.30
C TYR A 279 15.71 -5.45 12.67
N THR A 280 16.08 -5.48 11.41
CA THR A 280 16.25 -6.69 10.59
C THR A 280 17.32 -6.38 9.58
N TYR A 281 18.25 -7.31 9.37
CA TYR A 281 19.24 -7.23 8.30
C TYR A 281 19.50 -8.61 7.72
N VAL A 282 19.85 -8.64 6.44
CA VAL A 282 20.23 -9.87 5.77
C VAL A 282 21.63 -10.28 6.23
N ASP A 283 21.75 -11.52 6.67
CA ASP A 283 22.98 -12.12 7.19
C ASP A 283 23.70 -12.88 6.07
N VAL A 284 22.97 -13.76 5.38
CA VAL A 284 23.52 -14.61 4.32
C VAL A 284 22.53 -14.80 3.18
N VAL A 285 23.06 -14.90 1.96
CA VAL A 285 22.34 -15.35 0.75
C VAL A 285 23.27 -16.23 -0.05
N TYR A 286 22.81 -17.42 -0.43
CA TYR A 286 23.62 -18.41 -1.15
C TYR A 286 22.74 -19.32 -2.02
N ASN A 287 23.37 -20.19 -2.81
CA ASN A 287 22.69 -21.14 -3.71
C ASN A 287 21.68 -20.50 -4.68
N ILE A 288 21.99 -19.30 -5.18
CA ILE A 288 21.15 -18.57 -6.14
C ILE A 288 21.13 -19.33 -7.48
N THR A 289 20.00 -19.95 -7.80
CA THR A 289 19.89 -20.88 -8.93
C THR A 289 18.61 -20.61 -9.71
N LYS A 290 18.71 -20.66 -11.04
CA LYS A 290 17.52 -20.63 -11.91
C LYS A 290 16.76 -21.94 -11.83
N ILE A 291 15.44 -21.86 -11.69
CA ILE A 291 14.53 -23.01 -11.67
C ILE A 291 13.32 -22.75 -12.56
N ASN A 292 12.60 -23.81 -12.93
CA ASN A 292 11.23 -23.67 -13.43
C ASN A 292 10.27 -23.90 -12.27
N TYR A 293 9.54 -22.88 -11.87
CA TYR A 293 8.53 -22.97 -10.81
C TYR A 293 7.15 -22.88 -11.44
N LYS A 294 6.47 -24.02 -11.58
CA LYS A 294 5.09 -24.10 -12.12
C LYS A 294 4.93 -23.41 -13.48
N GLY A 295 5.91 -23.55 -14.36
CA GLY A 295 5.91 -22.93 -15.68
C GLY A 295 6.56 -21.54 -15.72
N TYR A 296 6.81 -20.89 -14.58
CA TYR A 296 7.52 -19.62 -14.53
C TYR A 296 9.04 -19.79 -14.51
N ASP A 297 9.73 -18.92 -15.24
CA ASP A 297 11.18 -18.72 -15.10
C ASP A 297 11.44 -18.02 -13.76
N ALA A 298 12.06 -18.76 -12.83
CA ALA A 298 12.19 -18.33 -11.45
C ALA A 298 13.62 -18.46 -10.94
N TRP A 299 13.90 -17.80 -9.82
CA TRP A 299 15.14 -17.98 -9.06
C TRP A 299 14.83 -18.54 -7.68
N LEU A 300 15.54 -19.59 -7.31
CA LEU A 300 15.60 -20.12 -5.95
C LEU A 300 16.84 -19.57 -5.26
N MET A 301 16.67 -19.10 -4.03
CA MET A 301 17.75 -18.59 -3.19
C MET A 301 17.60 -19.18 -1.80
N GLU A 302 18.70 -19.57 -1.18
CA GLU A 302 18.74 -19.86 0.26
C GLU A 302 19.25 -18.61 0.97
N GLY A 303 18.65 -18.28 2.11
CA GLY A 303 18.99 -17.04 2.79
C GLY A 303 18.68 -17.06 4.27
N GLY A 304 19.16 -16.02 4.93
CA GLY A 304 18.90 -15.80 6.34
C GLY A 304 18.97 -14.34 6.72
N MET A 305 18.24 -14.01 7.78
CA MET A 305 18.22 -12.67 8.36
C MET A 305 18.43 -12.77 9.86
N ILE A 306 19.04 -11.72 10.41
CA ILE A 306 19.06 -11.49 11.85
C ILE A 306 18.03 -10.42 12.14
N SER A 307 17.13 -10.72 13.07
CA SER A 307 15.98 -9.90 13.46
C SER A 307 15.84 -9.94 14.97
N ARG A 308 14.99 -9.06 15.51
CA ARG A 308 14.37 -9.31 16.82
C ARG A 308 13.20 -10.29 16.70
N SER A 309 12.89 -10.98 17.79
CA SER A 309 11.61 -11.65 18.00
C SER A 309 10.51 -10.61 18.20
N ASP A 310 9.30 -10.93 17.76
CA ASP A 310 8.08 -10.18 18.08
C ASP A 310 7.45 -10.60 19.43
N VAL A 311 8.10 -11.50 20.18
CA VAL A 311 7.70 -11.96 21.51
C VAL A 311 8.67 -11.43 22.56
N GLN A 312 8.17 -10.92 23.68
CA GLN A 312 9.01 -10.47 24.79
C GLN A 312 9.90 -11.62 25.32
N PRO A 313 11.19 -11.38 25.60
CA PRO A 313 11.85 -10.06 25.76
C PRO A 313 12.41 -9.43 24.46
N TYR A 314 11.91 -9.81 23.28
CA TYR A 314 12.35 -9.35 21.96
C TYR A 314 13.82 -9.65 21.69
N GLU A 315 14.20 -10.90 22.00
CA GLU A 315 15.56 -11.41 21.78
C GLU A 315 15.96 -11.38 20.30
N GLU A 316 17.26 -11.42 20.04
CA GLU A 316 17.75 -11.62 18.68
C GLU A 316 17.43 -13.05 18.22
N VAL A 317 16.89 -13.17 17.02
CA VAL A 317 16.59 -14.44 16.36
C VAL A 317 17.27 -14.49 15.01
N ARG A 318 17.79 -15.67 14.68
CA ARG A 318 18.36 -15.98 13.37
C ARG A 318 17.32 -16.75 12.59
N LEU A 319 16.84 -16.17 11.50
CA LEU A 319 15.91 -16.83 10.60
C LEU A 319 16.69 -17.37 9.40
N ARG A 320 16.35 -18.59 8.99
CA ARG A 320 16.94 -19.31 7.87
C ARG A 320 15.82 -19.88 7.01
N GLY A 321 16.04 -19.96 5.71
CA GLY A 321 15.06 -20.51 4.80
C GLY A 321 15.39 -20.27 3.34
N PHE A 322 14.36 -20.29 2.52
CA PHE A 322 14.50 -20.13 1.07
C PHE A 322 13.50 -19.12 0.52
N PHE A 323 13.83 -18.61 -0.66
CA PHE A 323 13.03 -17.67 -1.43
C PHE A 323 12.90 -18.17 -2.87
N ILE A 324 11.71 -18.02 -3.45
CA ILE A 324 11.48 -18.25 -4.88
C ILE A 324 10.91 -16.97 -5.49
N THR A 325 11.58 -16.43 -6.49
CA THR A 325 11.16 -15.20 -7.16
C THR A 325 10.85 -15.45 -8.62
N PHE A 326 9.74 -14.88 -9.09
CA PHE A 326 9.32 -14.97 -10.49
C PHE A 326 8.43 -13.79 -10.89
N TYR A 327 8.20 -13.61 -12.18
CA TYR A 327 7.33 -12.58 -12.72
C TYR A 327 6.19 -13.23 -13.50
N ASP A 328 4.96 -12.83 -13.19
CA ASP A 328 3.76 -13.18 -13.92
C ASP A 328 3.46 -12.07 -14.97
N PRO A 329 3.62 -12.36 -16.27
CA PRO A 329 3.38 -11.39 -17.34
C PRO A 329 1.89 -11.15 -17.64
N VAL A 330 1.00 -12.07 -17.24
CA VAL A 330 -0.44 -11.92 -17.47
C VAL A 330 -1.02 -10.94 -16.47
N LYS A 331 -0.63 -11.07 -15.21
CA LYS A 331 -1.09 -10.21 -14.12
C LYS A 331 -0.23 -8.97 -13.93
N ASP A 332 0.92 -8.90 -14.59
CA ASP A 332 1.96 -7.87 -14.41
C ASP A 332 2.38 -7.73 -12.94
N ARG A 333 2.87 -8.84 -12.38
CA ARG A 333 3.18 -8.96 -10.94
C ARG A 333 4.50 -9.68 -10.73
N THR A 334 5.26 -9.19 -9.76
CA THR A 334 6.45 -9.88 -9.27
C THR A 334 6.12 -10.63 -7.99
N ALA A 335 6.42 -11.92 -7.98
CA ALA A 335 6.26 -12.79 -6.83
C ALA A 335 7.58 -12.95 -6.09
N ILE A 336 7.52 -12.88 -4.76
CA ILE A 336 8.60 -13.30 -3.87
C ILE A 336 7.99 -14.24 -2.85
N ILE A 337 8.12 -15.54 -3.10
CA ILE A 337 7.81 -16.57 -2.11
C ILE A 337 8.93 -16.59 -1.10
N TYR A 338 8.58 -16.69 0.18
CA TYR A 338 9.52 -16.82 1.27
C TYR A 338 9.03 -17.90 2.23
N ALA A 339 9.94 -18.71 2.75
CA ALA A 339 9.65 -19.62 3.84
C ALA A 339 10.87 -19.72 4.76
N CYS A 340 10.71 -19.37 6.02
CA CYS A 340 11.79 -19.37 6.99
C CYS A 340 11.33 -19.83 8.38
N ALA A 341 12.31 -20.29 9.16
CA ALA A 341 12.18 -20.67 10.56
C ALA A 341 13.41 -20.20 11.32
N THR A 342 13.42 -20.32 12.64
CA THR A 342 14.65 -20.13 13.43
C THR A 342 15.74 -21.10 12.98
N GLU A 343 17.00 -20.70 13.13
CA GLU A 343 18.18 -21.51 12.83
C GLU A 343 18.14 -22.89 13.51
N ASP A 344 17.59 -22.96 14.72
CA ASP A 344 17.44 -24.21 15.47
C ASP A 344 16.36 -25.14 14.91
N ASN A 345 15.30 -24.59 14.29
CA ASN A 345 14.13 -25.35 13.84
C ASN A 345 14.12 -25.62 12.33
N ILE A 346 14.89 -24.87 11.52
CA ILE A 346 14.82 -24.95 10.05
C ILE A 346 15.18 -26.34 9.53
N GLY A 347 16.11 -27.06 10.16
CA GLY A 347 16.53 -28.39 9.72
C GLY A 347 15.38 -29.41 9.70
N GLU A 348 14.43 -29.30 10.63
CA GLU A 348 13.27 -30.18 10.71
C GLU A 348 12.05 -29.66 9.94
N LEU A 349 11.98 -28.35 9.72
CA LEU A 349 10.83 -27.70 9.07
C LEU A 349 11.01 -27.47 7.57
N LYS A 350 12.24 -27.49 7.06
CA LYS A 350 12.52 -27.14 5.66
C LYS A 350 11.69 -27.93 4.66
N ASP A 351 11.62 -29.24 4.81
CA ASP A 351 10.84 -30.10 3.90
C ASP A 351 9.34 -29.84 3.99
N LYS A 352 8.81 -29.58 5.20
CA LYS A 352 7.40 -29.22 5.41
C LYS A 352 7.06 -27.88 4.77
N LEU A 353 7.93 -26.89 4.94
CA LEU A 353 7.78 -25.57 4.33
C LEU A 353 7.84 -25.65 2.81
N TRP A 354 8.76 -26.46 2.28
CA TRP A 354 8.86 -26.74 0.85
C TRP A 354 7.59 -27.40 0.31
N GLU A 355 7.06 -28.41 0.99
CA GLU A 355 5.81 -29.08 0.62
C GLU A 355 4.63 -28.09 0.54
N VAL A 356 4.50 -27.21 1.53
CA VAL A 356 3.48 -26.14 1.52
C VAL A 356 3.62 -25.28 0.26
N VAL A 357 4.81 -24.69 0.03
CA VAL A 357 5.07 -23.84 -1.16
C VAL A 357 4.79 -24.58 -2.47
N MET A 358 5.21 -25.83 -2.58
CA MET A 358 5.03 -26.61 -3.80
C MET A 358 3.57 -26.96 -4.05
N SER A 359 2.76 -27.10 -2.99
CA SER A 359 1.35 -27.48 -3.11
C SER A 359 0.39 -26.35 -3.52
N TRP A 360 0.83 -25.09 -3.50
CA TRP A 360 0.01 -23.94 -3.93
C TRP A 360 -0.37 -24.05 -5.42
N ASP A 361 -1.51 -23.49 -5.82
CA ASP A 361 -1.96 -23.46 -7.22
C ASP A 361 -1.99 -22.01 -7.74
N ILE A 362 -0.79 -21.46 -7.92
CA ILE A 362 -0.54 -20.06 -8.30
C ILE A 362 -0.04 -19.95 -9.75
N GLY A 363 -0.26 -21.02 -10.53
CA GLY A 363 0.15 -21.24 -11.92
C GLY A 363 -0.76 -20.55 -12.91
#